data_AF-A0A937PAN0-F1
#
_entry.id   AF-A0A937PAN0-F1
#
_cell.length_a   1.000
_cell.length_b   1.000
_cell.length_c   1.000
_cell.angle_alpha   90.00
_cell.angle_beta   90.00
_cell.angle_gamma   90.00
#
_symmetry.space_group_name_H-M   'P 1'
#
loop_
_entity.id
_entity.type
_entity.pdbx_description
1 polymer ?
#
loop_
_entity_poly.entity_id
_entity_poly.type
_entity_poly.pdbx_seq_one_letter_code
_entity_poly.pdbx_strand_id
1 'polypeptide(L)'
;MSDSQGKLTQFWNELKRRKVVRVIAVYAAAAFVILELVSIIAEPLKLPDWTLAFIIVLLCVGFIIAVILSWIYDITPEGIEKTSPVQEIKEVVPEKPSKLFVWKIATVISLIVILGLVIWNIVKSSERSRDIQTLEKSIAVLPFENWSYADEFSHLGNAISNEIITELYKIREFRVLGYTSTLQYKESNKTISVIGQELGVNYIIEGIVERQENKVNIHVQVDPGRK
;
A
#
# COMPACT_ATOMS: atom_id res chain seq x y z
N MET A 1 -34.82 -26.81 -13.83
CA MET A 1 -33.81 -25.72 -13.78
C MET A 1 -34.30 -24.42 -14.47
N SER A 2 -35.59 -24.08 -14.44
CA SER A 2 -36.13 -22.85 -15.09
C SER A 2 -36.62 -21.76 -14.13
N ASP A 3 -36.65 -22.00 -12.81
CA ASP A 3 -37.30 -21.12 -11.83
C ASP A 3 -36.46 -19.91 -11.38
N SER A 4 -35.13 -19.89 -11.64
CA SER A 4 -34.27 -18.75 -11.26
C SER A 4 -34.29 -17.59 -12.27
N GLN A 5 -34.59 -17.87 -13.54
CA GLN A 5 -34.60 -16.87 -14.62
C GLN A 5 -35.74 -15.84 -14.44
N GLY A 6 -36.90 -16.28 -13.93
CA GLY A 6 -38.05 -15.40 -13.66
C GLY A 6 -37.88 -14.52 -12.41
N LYS A 7 -37.16 -14.99 -11.38
CA LYS A 7 -36.94 -14.25 -10.14
C LYS A 7 -35.95 -13.10 -10.31
N LEU A 8 -34.88 -13.31 -11.08
CA LEU A 8 -33.89 -12.27 -11.39
C LEU A 8 -34.50 -11.13 -12.22
N THR A 9 -35.36 -11.45 -13.18
CA THR A 9 -36.03 -10.46 -14.02
C THR A 9 -37.09 -9.66 -13.25
N GLN A 10 -37.83 -10.30 -12.33
CA GLN A 10 -38.71 -9.57 -11.39
C GLN A 10 -37.92 -8.63 -10.47
N PHE A 11 -36.81 -9.09 -9.90
CA PHE A 11 -35.94 -8.27 -9.04
C PHE A 11 -35.33 -7.09 -9.82
N TRP A 12 -34.89 -7.32 -11.06
CA TRP A 12 -34.42 -6.26 -11.97
C TRP A 12 -35.50 -5.23 -12.28
N ASN A 13 -36.73 -5.69 -12.52
CA ASN A 13 -37.86 -4.80 -12.75
C ASN A 13 -38.21 -4.00 -11.50
N GLU A 14 -38.09 -4.57 -10.29
CA GLU A 14 -38.27 -3.84 -9.03
C GLU A 14 -37.18 -2.78 -8.80
N LEU A 15 -35.92 -3.10 -9.07
CA LEU A 15 -34.80 -2.14 -8.98
C LEU A 15 -34.96 -0.98 -9.97
N LYS A 16 -35.41 -1.27 -11.19
CA LYS A 16 -35.67 -0.27 -12.23
C LYS A 16 -36.89 0.58 -11.90
N ARG A 17 -37.96 -0.02 -11.34
CA ARG A 17 -39.19 0.68 -10.93
C ARG A 17 -38.94 1.67 -9.80
N ARG A 18 -38.12 1.30 -8.81
CA ARG A 18 -37.79 2.16 -7.65
C ARG A 18 -36.70 3.21 -7.92
N LYS A 19 -36.34 3.48 -9.18
CA LYS A 19 -35.30 4.44 -9.60
C LYS A 19 -33.89 4.19 -8.99
N VAL A 20 -33.67 3.07 -8.30
CA VAL A 20 -32.38 2.73 -7.65
C VAL A 20 -31.25 2.65 -8.67
N VAL A 21 -31.55 2.19 -9.89
CA VAL A 21 -30.60 2.16 -11.02
C VAL A 21 -30.04 3.55 -11.35
N ARG A 22 -30.85 4.60 -11.22
CA ARG A 22 -30.40 5.98 -11.47
C ARG A 22 -29.42 6.43 -10.38
N VAL A 23 -29.69 6.11 -9.12
CA VAL A 23 -28.80 6.45 -8.00
C VAL A 23 -27.48 5.72 -8.14
N ILE A 24 -27.49 4.43 -8.47
CA ILE A 24 -26.28 3.64 -8.72
C ILE A 24 -25.47 4.25 -9.86
N ALA A 25 -26.12 4.60 -10.98
CA ALA A 25 -25.44 5.18 -12.13
C ALA A 25 -24.82 6.55 -11.82
N VAL A 26 -25.55 7.43 -11.15
CA VAL A 26 -25.05 8.76 -10.74
C VAL A 26 -23.90 8.62 -9.74
N TYR A 27 -24.02 7.70 -8.77
CA TYR A 27 -22.97 7.44 -7.81
C TYR A 27 -21.71 6.88 -8.47
N ALA A 28 -21.86 5.94 -9.40
CA ALA A 28 -20.73 5.36 -10.14
C ALA A 28 -20.01 6.44 -10.98
N ALA A 29 -20.75 7.32 -11.64
CA ALA A 29 -20.18 8.44 -12.39
C ALA A 29 -19.43 9.41 -11.47
N ALA A 30 -20.02 9.78 -10.33
CA ALA A 30 -19.36 10.65 -9.35
C ALA A 30 -18.11 10.00 -8.75
N ALA A 31 -18.18 8.72 -8.38
CA ALA A 31 -17.05 7.95 -7.88
C ALA A 31 -15.91 7.88 -8.89
N PHE A 32 -16.23 7.66 -10.17
CA PHE A 32 -15.24 7.66 -11.25
C PHE A 32 -14.53 9.02 -11.37
N VAL A 33 -15.28 10.13 -11.38
CA VAL A 33 -14.70 11.49 -11.44
C VAL A 33 -13.82 11.78 -10.22
N ILE A 34 -14.24 11.36 -9.03
CA ILE A 34 -13.44 11.55 -7.81
C ILE A 34 -12.14 10.75 -7.89
N LEU A 35 -12.20 9.48 -8.31
CA LEU A 35 -11.01 8.64 -8.45
C LEU A 35 -10.02 9.20 -9.46
N GLU A 36 -10.51 9.67 -10.62
CA GLU A 36 -9.68 10.30 -11.65
C GLU A 36 -9.07 11.62 -11.17
N LEU A 37 -9.83 12.44 -10.45
CA LEU A 37 -9.31 13.69 -9.90
C LEU A 37 -8.21 13.41 -8.86
N VAL A 38 -8.43 12.44 -7.96
CA VAL A 38 -7.46 12.06 -6.94
C VAL A 38 -6.20 11.48 -7.57
N SER A 39 -6.31 10.61 -8.58
CA SER A 39 -5.14 10.02 -9.25
C SER A 39 -4.28 11.10 -9.91
N ILE A 40 -4.89 12.13 -10.50
CA ILE A 40 -4.17 13.24 -11.14
C ILE A 40 -3.42 14.10 -10.12
N ILE A 41 -4.00 14.37 -8.94
CA ILE A 41 -3.41 15.29 -7.95
C ILE A 41 -2.53 14.59 -6.91
N ALA A 42 -2.69 13.29 -6.70
CA ALA A 42 -1.99 12.55 -5.65
C ALA A 42 -0.48 12.55 -5.87
N GLU A 43 -0.03 12.30 -7.10
CA GLU A 43 1.39 12.31 -7.45
C GLU A 43 2.02 13.71 -7.34
N PRO A 44 1.46 14.79 -7.96
CA PRO A 44 2.00 16.15 -7.82
C PRO A 44 2.12 16.65 -6.38
N LEU A 45 1.15 16.30 -5.53
CA LEU A 45 1.13 16.70 -4.13
C LEU A 45 1.95 15.78 -3.22
N LYS A 46 2.59 14.73 -3.78
CA LYS A 46 3.32 13.69 -3.04
C LYS A 46 2.47 13.09 -1.91
N LEU A 47 1.19 12.85 -2.19
CA LEU A 47 0.31 12.20 -1.22
C LEU A 47 0.78 10.76 -0.98
N PRO A 48 0.58 10.22 0.22
CA PRO A 48 0.93 8.83 0.50
C PRO A 48 0.22 7.85 -0.43
N ASP A 49 0.87 6.73 -0.78
CA ASP A 49 0.32 5.72 -1.69
C ASP A 49 -0.99 5.08 -1.19
N TRP A 50 -1.23 5.12 0.12
CA TRP A 50 -2.47 4.62 0.72
C TRP A 50 -3.69 5.51 0.40
N THR A 51 -3.49 6.74 -0.07
CA THR A 51 -4.57 7.72 -0.29
C THR A 51 -5.61 7.18 -1.26
N LEU A 52 -5.18 6.62 -2.39
CA LEU A 52 -6.07 6.07 -3.40
C LEU A 52 -6.89 4.89 -2.82
N ALA A 53 -6.23 3.99 -2.08
CA ALA A 53 -6.88 2.87 -1.42
C ALA A 53 -7.92 3.34 -0.38
N PHE A 54 -7.60 4.37 0.40
CA PHE A 54 -8.53 4.95 1.36
C PHE A 54 -9.78 5.55 0.69
N ILE A 55 -9.60 6.29 -0.41
CA ILE A 55 -10.73 6.86 -1.17
C ILE A 55 -11.61 5.75 -1.75
N ILE A 56 -11.04 4.68 -2.32
CA ILE A 56 -11.82 3.54 -2.81
C ILE A 56 -12.70 2.96 -1.71
N VAL A 57 -12.13 2.71 -0.53
CA VAL A 57 -12.90 2.11 0.56
C VAL A 57 -14.00 3.05 1.06
N LEU A 58 -13.71 4.34 1.16
CA LEU A 58 -14.70 5.36 1.49
C LEU A 58 -15.87 5.39 0.48
N LEU A 59 -15.57 5.27 -0.81
CA LEU A 59 -16.59 5.16 -1.87
C LEU A 59 -17.38 3.85 -1.79
N CYS A 60 -16.75 2.72 -1.44
CA CYS A 60 -17.46 1.46 -1.24
C CYS A 60 -18.45 1.54 -0.07
N VAL A 61 -18.04 2.12 1.06
CA VAL A 61 -18.94 2.34 2.21
C VAL A 61 -20.05 3.31 1.85
N GLY A 62 -19.70 4.42 1.21
CA GLY A 62 -20.65 5.43 0.76
C GLY A 62 -21.67 4.85 -0.22
N PHE A 63 -21.27 3.93 -1.09
CA PHE A 63 -22.18 3.24 -2.02
C PHE A 63 -23.20 2.39 -1.29
N ILE A 64 -22.78 1.60 -0.29
CA ILE A 64 -23.70 0.78 0.53
C ILE A 64 -24.72 1.69 1.22
N ILE A 65 -24.27 2.80 1.81
CA ILE A 65 -25.15 3.78 2.44
C ILE A 65 -26.10 4.42 1.43
N ALA A 66 -25.61 4.82 0.25
CA ALA A 66 -26.42 5.44 -0.80
C ALA A 66 -27.52 4.51 -1.32
N VAL A 67 -27.23 3.21 -1.47
CA VAL A 67 -28.22 2.20 -1.86
C VAL A 67 -29.27 2.02 -0.75
N ILE A 68 -28.86 1.95 0.52
CA ILE A 68 -29.79 1.83 1.66
C ILE A 68 -30.67 3.08 1.75
N LEU A 69 -30.11 4.28 1.61
CA LEU A 69 -30.84 5.54 1.63
C LEU A 69 -31.82 5.66 0.46
N SER A 70 -31.42 5.20 -0.73
CA SER A 70 -32.33 5.11 -1.87
C SER A 70 -33.50 4.14 -1.64
N TRP A 71 -33.38 3.23 -0.68
CA TRP A 71 -34.42 2.26 -0.33
C TRP A 71 -35.36 2.77 0.77
N ILE A 72 -34.86 3.61 1.69
CA ILE A 72 -35.63 4.17 2.81
C ILE A 72 -36.39 5.45 2.41
N TYR A 73 -35.79 6.31 1.58
CA TYR A 73 -36.38 7.55 1.10
C TYR A 73 -37.00 7.33 -0.29
N ASP A 74 -38.07 6.54 -0.39
CA ASP A 74 -38.91 6.53 -1.59
C ASP A 74 -39.45 7.97 -1.77
N ILE A 75 -38.77 8.80 -2.58
CA ILE A 75 -39.06 10.23 -2.77
C ILE A 75 -40.50 10.32 -3.32
N THR A 76 -41.43 10.65 -2.42
CA THR A 76 -42.87 10.76 -2.65
C THR A 76 -43.16 11.82 -3.70
N PRO A 77 -43.92 11.49 -4.77
CA PRO A 77 -44.35 12.43 -5.80
C PRO A 77 -45.76 12.97 -5.56
N GLU A 78 -46.19 13.13 -4.30
CA GLU A 78 -47.47 13.77 -4.01
C GLU A 78 -47.22 15.26 -3.76
N GLY A 79 -47.39 16.02 -4.85
CA GLY A 79 -47.40 17.47 -4.82
C GLY A 79 -48.50 18.00 -3.89
N ILE A 80 -48.33 19.27 -3.54
CA ILE A 80 -49.24 20.12 -2.75
C ILE A 80 -50.70 19.66 -2.81
N GLU A 81 -51.23 19.10 -1.71
CA GLU A 81 -52.66 19.10 -1.43
C GLU A 81 -52.99 20.15 -0.36
N LYS A 82 -53.95 21.01 -0.71
CA LYS A 82 -54.49 22.10 0.11
C LYS A 82 -55.12 21.55 1.39
N THR A 83 -54.92 22.30 2.46
CA THR A 83 -55.50 22.17 3.81
C THR A 83 -57.01 21.89 3.83
N SER A 84 -57.48 21.05 4.78
CA SER A 84 -58.55 21.31 5.79
C SER A 84 -58.97 20.01 6.52
N PRO A 85 -59.51 20.04 7.76
CA PRO A 85 -59.41 20.99 8.87
C PRO A 85 -58.86 20.33 10.16
N VAL A 86 -58.58 21.17 11.16
CA VAL A 86 -58.11 20.85 12.50
C VAL A 86 -58.90 19.71 13.16
N GLN A 87 -58.22 18.61 13.51
CA GLN A 87 -58.70 17.67 14.52
C GLN A 87 -57.52 17.09 15.33
N GLU A 88 -57.51 17.52 16.59
CA GLU A 88 -56.84 16.93 17.75
C GLU A 88 -55.32 16.80 17.72
N ILE A 89 -54.69 17.72 18.47
CA ILE A 89 -53.37 17.53 19.07
C ILE A 89 -53.45 16.28 19.95
N LYS A 90 -53.17 15.11 19.37
CA LYS A 90 -52.75 13.94 20.15
C LYS A 90 -51.33 14.22 20.61
N GLU A 91 -51.16 14.22 21.94
CA GLU A 91 -49.87 14.29 22.61
C GLU A 91 -48.83 13.44 21.87
N VAL A 92 -47.76 14.10 21.43
CA VAL A 92 -46.57 13.44 20.90
C VAL A 92 -45.91 12.70 22.06
N VAL A 93 -46.37 11.48 22.33
CA VAL A 93 -45.60 10.51 23.10
C VAL A 93 -44.37 10.20 22.25
N PRO A 94 -43.14 10.44 22.74
CA PRO A 94 -41.95 10.07 21.99
C PRO A 94 -41.97 8.55 21.80
N GLU A 95 -42.27 8.09 20.59
CA GLU A 95 -42.17 6.68 20.24
C GLU A 95 -40.74 6.23 20.50
N LYS A 96 -40.58 5.45 21.57
CA LYS A 96 -39.33 4.80 21.93
C LYS A 96 -38.88 3.99 20.71
N PRO A 97 -37.70 4.27 20.13
CA PRO A 97 -37.31 3.69 18.85
C PRO A 97 -37.38 2.16 18.95
N SER A 98 -38.11 1.55 18.01
CA SER A 98 -38.33 0.11 17.99
C SER A 98 -36.97 -0.61 18.02
N LYS A 99 -36.83 -1.62 18.89
CA LYS A 99 -35.55 -2.32 19.12
C LYS A 99 -34.92 -2.89 17.83
N LEU A 100 -35.73 -3.13 16.79
CA LEU A 100 -35.31 -3.57 15.45
C LEU A 100 -34.54 -2.49 14.68
N PHE A 101 -34.91 -1.21 14.81
CA PHE A 101 -34.21 -0.11 14.15
C PHE A 101 -32.83 0.14 14.78
N VAL A 102 -32.75 0.04 16.11
CA VAL A 102 -31.49 0.16 16.86
C VAL A 102 -30.50 -0.96 16.50
N TRP A 103 -30.98 -2.20 16.33
CA TRP A 103 -30.10 -3.33 15.96
C TRP A 103 -29.56 -3.22 14.53
N LYS A 104 -30.37 -2.73 13.59
CA LYS A 104 -29.92 -2.45 12.21
C LYS A 104 -28.81 -1.39 12.17
N ILE A 105 -28.97 -0.29 12.93
CA ILE A 105 -27.93 0.74 13.02
C ILE A 105 -26.64 0.19 13.64
N ALA A 106 -26.77 -0.61 14.71
CA ALA A 106 -25.62 -1.24 15.37
C ALA A 106 -24.83 -2.15 14.42
N THR A 107 -25.51 -2.92 13.55
CA THR A 107 -24.83 -3.76 12.56
C THR A 107 -24.05 -2.96 11.52
N VAL A 108 -24.59 -1.82 11.04
CA VAL A 108 -23.91 -0.95 10.06
C VAL A 108 -22.70 -0.29 10.68
N ILE A 109 -22.80 0.23 11.92
CA ILE A 109 -21.69 0.82 12.64
C ILE A 109 -20.58 -0.22 12.86
N SER A 110 -20.94 -1.43 13.28
CA SER A 110 -19.98 -2.52 13.45
C SER A 110 -19.26 -2.86 12.15
N LEU A 111 -19.96 -2.84 11.01
CA LEU A 111 -19.38 -3.13 9.70
C LEU A 111 -18.41 -2.03 9.26
N ILE A 112 -18.73 -0.76 9.52
CA ILE A 112 -17.84 0.39 9.27
C ILE A 112 -16.59 0.31 10.15
N VAL A 113 -16.73 -0.02 11.43
CA VAL A 113 -15.60 -0.17 12.36
C VAL A 113 -14.70 -1.34 11.94
N ILE A 114 -15.29 -2.48 11.58
CA ILE A 114 -14.54 -3.64 11.06
C ILE A 114 -13.80 -3.25 9.79
N LEU A 115 -14.46 -2.54 8.87
CA LEU A 115 -13.81 -2.09 7.63
C LEU A 115 -12.67 -1.12 7.91
N GLY A 116 -12.85 -0.18 8.85
CA GLY A 116 -11.80 0.72 9.31
C GLY A 116 -10.60 -0.01 9.90
N LEU A 117 -10.84 -1.05 10.72
CA LEU A 117 -9.78 -1.90 11.28
C LEU A 117 -9.07 -2.72 10.20
N VAL A 118 -9.80 -3.19 9.19
CA VAL A 118 -9.23 -3.92 8.04
C VAL A 118 -8.37 -2.99 7.20
N ILE A 119 -8.84 -1.77 6.90
CA ILE A 119 -8.04 -0.73 6.21
C ILE A 119 -6.78 -0.43 7.02
N TRP A 120 -6.92 -0.20 8.32
CA TRP A 120 -5.78 0.07 9.21
C TRP A 120 -4.74 -1.05 9.17
N ASN A 121 -5.18 -2.30 9.17
CA ASN A 121 -4.30 -3.47 9.07
C ASN A 121 -3.60 -3.57 7.70
N ILE A 122 -4.34 -3.31 6.62
CA ILE A 122 -3.81 -3.32 5.25
C ILE A 122 -2.78 -2.19 5.05
N VAL A 123 -3.09 -0.97 5.49
CA VAL A 123 -2.19 0.19 5.38
C VAL A 123 -0.88 -0.04 6.14
N LYS A 124 -0.94 -0.64 7.35
CA LYS A 124 0.26 -1.00 8.13
C LYS A 124 1.11 -2.09 7.45
N SER A 125 0.51 -2.95 6.63
CA SER A 125 1.24 -4.02 5.94
C SER A 125 2.09 -3.51 4.76
N SER A 126 1.69 -2.40 4.12
CA SER A 126 2.39 -1.81 2.96
C SER A 126 3.76 -1.22 3.34
N GLU A 127 3.83 -0.50 4.46
CA GLU A 127 5.09 0.07 4.98
C GLU A 127 6.08 -1.03 5.39
N ARG A 128 5.58 -2.11 6.02
CA ARG A 128 6.44 -3.23 6.44
C ARG A 128 6.98 -4.03 5.25
N SER A 129 6.23 -4.10 4.15
CA SER A 129 6.64 -4.83 2.95
C SER A 129 7.77 -4.13 2.18
N ARG A 130 7.83 -2.79 2.22
CA ARG A 130 8.96 -2.03 1.65
C ARG A 130 10.21 -2.14 2.52
N ASP A 131 10.09 -2.03 3.84
CA ASP A 131 11.23 -2.13 4.75
C ASP A 131 11.85 -3.55 4.72
N ILE A 132 11.03 -4.60 4.65
CA ILE A 132 11.53 -5.98 4.50
C ILE A 132 12.18 -6.16 3.10
N GLN A 133 11.61 -5.61 2.02
CA GLN A 133 12.19 -5.73 0.67
C GLN A 133 13.50 -4.94 0.48
N THR A 134 13.66 -3.77 1.10
CA THR A 134 14.91 -3.00 1.07
C THR A 134 16.00 -3.66 1.93
N LEU A 135 15.61 -4.36 3.00
CA LEU A 135 16.50 -5.26 3.75
C LEU A 135 16.84 -6.51 2.93
N GLU A 136 15.89 -7.13 2.22
CA GLU A 136 16.14 -8.29 1.34
C GLU A 136 17.13 -7.97 0.22
N LYS A 137 17.08 -6.76 -0.33
CA LYS A 137 17.99 -6.26 -1.38
C LYS A 137 19.01 -5.26 -0.82
N SER A 138 19.71 -5.65 0.24
CA SER A 138 20.78 -4.83 0.82
C SER A 138 22.15 -5.45 0.59
N ILE A 139 23.12 -4.64 0.19
CA ILE A 139 24.46 -5.09 -0.20
C ILE A 139 25.55 -4.18 0.37
N ALA A 140 26.64 -4.79 0.83
CA ALA A 140 27.86 -4.09 1.21
C ALA A 140 29.03 -4.62 0.37
N VAL A 141 29.98 -3.74 0.05
CA VAL A 141 31.22 -4.12 -0.65
C VAL A 141 32.37 -3.90 0.34
N LEU A 142 33.07 -4.97 0.68
CA LEU A 142 34.27 -4.87 1.50
C LEU A 142 35.42 -4.28 0.68
N PRO A 143 36.39 -3.61 1.33
CA PRO A 143 37.63 -3.20 0.65
C PRO A 143 38.33 -4.44 0.10
N PHE A 144 38.58 -4.47 -1.21
CA PHE A 144 39.21 -5.63 -1.84
C PHE A 144 40.66 -5.76 -1.36
N GLU A 145 41.08 -6.99 -1.13
CA GLU A 145 42.46 -7.29 -0.81
C GLU A 145 43.34 -7.00 -2.04
N ASN A 146 44.53 -6.49 -1.80
CA ASN A 146 45.51 -6.26 -2.85
C ASN A 146 46.67 -7.23 -2.68
N TRP A 147 46.79 -8.18 -3.59
CA TRP A 147 47.88 -9.16 -3.63
C TRP A 147 49.00 -8.78 -4.62
N SER A 148 48.96 -7.55 -5.13
CA SER A 148 50.03 -7.01 -5.97
C SER A 148 51.27 -6.71 -5.13
N TYR A 149 52.45 -7.14 -5.59
CA TYR A 149 53.73 -6.95 -4.88
C TYR A 149 54.29 -5.53 -4.92
N ALA A 150 53.72 -4.63 -5.72
CA ALA A 150 54.20 -3.26 -5.90
C ALA A 150 53.37 -2.24 -5.09
N ASP A 151 54.05 -1.44 -4.29
CA ASP A 151 53.45 -0.40 -3.43
C ASP A 151 52.66 0.66 -4.21
N GLU A 152 53.02 0.89 -5.48
CA GLU A 152 52.30 1.80 -6.40
C GLU A 152 50.81 1.45 -6.52
N PHE A 153 50.45 0.18 -6.33
CA PHE A 153 49.07 -0.30 -6.45
C PHE A 153 48.40 -0.57 -5.10
N SER A 154 49.00 -0.14 -3.98
CA SER A 154 48.47 -0.36 -2.61
C SER A 154 47.01 0.10 -2.42
N HIS A 155 46.55 1.07 -3.21
CA HIS A 155 45.17 1.58 -3.18
C HIS A 155 44.22 0.93 -4.20
N LEU A 156 44.70 0.04 -5.06
CA LEU A 156 43.93 -0.52 -6.16
C LEU A 156 42.69 -1.27 -5.66
N GLY A 157 42.83 -2.10 -4.62
CA GLY A 157 41.69 -2.81 -4.03
C GLY A 157 40.60 -1.86 -3.53
N ASN A 158 41.00 -0.79 -2.81
CA ASN A 158 40.05 0.22 -2.34
C ASN A 158 39.36 0.95 -3.51
N ALA A 159 40.09 1.27 -4.57
CA ALA A 159 39.56 1.95 -5.74
C ALA A 159 38.52 1.08 -6.47
N ILE A 160 38.82 -0.21 -6.67
CA ILE A 160 37.90 -1.17 -7.28
C ILE A 160 36.63 -1.32 -6.42
N SER A 161 36.75 -1.48 -5.10
CA SER A 161 35.57 -1.54 -4.21
C SER A 161 34.69 -0.29 -4.34
N ASN A 162 35.30 0.89 -4.37
CA ASN A 162 34.54 2.14 -4.47
C ASN A 162 33.88 2.33 -5.84
N GLU A 163 34.53 1.86 -6.92
CA GLU A 163 33.94 1.84 -8.25
C GLU A 163 32.73 0.90 -8.31
N ILE A 164 32.85 -0.31 -7.74
CA ILE A 164 31.73 -1.26 -7.64
C ILE A 164 30.57 -0.64 -6.87
N ILE A 165 30.83 0.00 -5.73
CA ILE A 165 29.80 0.72 -4.95
C ILE A 165 29.12 1.79 -5.82
N THR A 166 29.90 2.54 -6.60
CA THR A 166 29.39 3.59 -7.50
C THR A 166 28.49 3.02 -8.59
N GLU A 167 28.85 1.89 -9.20
CA GLU A 167 28.02 1.20 -10.18
C GLU A 167 26.76 0.60 -9.55
N LEU A 168 26.86 0.03 -8.35
CA LEU A 168 25.72 -0.51 -7.61
C LEU A 168 24.72 0.58 -7.22
N TYR A 169 25.16 1.81 -6.92
CA TYR A 169 24.25 2.93 -6.64
C TYR A 169 23.34 3.29 -7.82
N LYS A 170 23.70 2.92 -9.05
CA LYS A 170 22.84 3.13 -10.23
C LYS A 170 21.64 2.18 -10.25
N ILE A 171 21.70 1.07 -9.52
CA ILE A 171 20.63 0.07 -9.41
C ILE A 171 19.72 0.47 -8.24
N ARG A 172 18.57 1.07 -8.54
CA ARG A 172 17.68 1.70 -7.54
C ARG A 172 17.05 0.70 -6.56
N GLU A 173 17.08 -0.58 -6.90
CA GLU A 173 16.48 -1.66 -6.13
C GLU A 173 17.36 -2.12 -4.95
N PHE A 174 18.65 -1.78 -4.93
CA PHE A 174 19.56 -2.17 -3.86
C PHE A 174 19.83 -1.05 -2.85
N ARG A 175 19.73 -1.38 -1.57
CA ARG A 175 20.30 -0.55 -0.49
C ARG A 175 21.80 -0.84 -0.41
N VAL A 176 22.62 0.04 -0.95
CA VAL A 176 24.08 -0.09 -0.96
C VAL A 176 24.70 0.70 0.19
N LEU A 177 25.50 0.03 1.02
CA LEU A 177 26.28 0.71 2.06
C LEU A 177 27.51 1.40 1.46
N GLY A 178 27.77 2.62 1.94
CA GLY A 178 28.93 3.39 1.51
C GLY A 178 30.26 2.78 1.97
N TYR A 179 31.33 3.10 1.24
CA TYR A 179 32.68 2.60 1.48
C TYR A 179 33.18 2.84 2.92
N THR A 180 32.88 4.01 3.50
CA THR A 180 33.30 4.34 4.87
C THR A 180 32.70 3.41 5.92
N SER A 181 31.52 2.85 5.68
CA SER A 181 30.87 1.90 6.58
C SER A 181 31.55 0.54 6.60
N THR A 182 32.21 0.17 5.49
CA THR A 182 32.88 -1.14 5.36
C THR A 182 34.39 -1.09 5.60
N LEU A 183 34.98 0.11 5.59
CA LEU A 183 36.43 0.33 5.76
C LEU A 183 37.00 -0.32 7.03
N GLN A 184 36.23 -0.32 8.12
CA GLN A 184 36.64 -0.93 9.39
C GLN A 184 36.82 -2.46 9.32
N TYR A 185 36.31 -3.10 8.27
CA TYR A 185 36.42 -4.55 8.10
C TYR A 185 37.57 -4.99 7.19
N LYS A 186 38.36 -4.05 6.64
CA LYS A 186 39.45 -4.35 5.70
C LYS A 186 40.45 -5.40 6.20
N GLU A 187 40.80 -5.34 7.48
CA GLU A 187 41.75 -6.25 8.13
C GLU A 187 41.08 -7.02 9.27
N SER A 188 39.77 -7.20 9.17
CA SER A 188 39.01 -7.86 10.23
C SER A 188 39.08 -9.38 10.08
N ASN A 189 39.27 -10.06 11.20
CA ASN A 189 39.17 -11.53 11.28
C ASN A 189 37.73 -12.02 11.51
N LYS A 190 36.72 -11.14 11.39
CA LYS A 190 35.30 -11.51 11.55
C LYS A 190 34.82 -12.30 10.34
N THR A 191 33.88 -13.21 10.57
CA THR A 191 33.24 -13.93 9.47
C THR A 191 32.26 -13.02 8.72
N ILE A 192 32.05 -13.29 7.43
CA ILE A 192 31.11 -12.54 6.60
C ILE A 192 29.70 -12.48 7.18
N SER A 193 29.23 -13.58 7.78
CA SER A 193 27.91 -13.58 8.45
C SER A 193 27.83 -12.63 9.65
N VAL A 194 28.93 -12.42 10.39
CA VAL A 194 28.95 -11.46 11.50
C VAL A 194 29.01 -10.03 10.97
N ILE A 195 29.86 -9.79 9.97
CA ILE A 195 29.97 -8.48 9.32
C ILE A 195 28.62 -8.06 8.72
N GLY A 196 27.92 -8.99 8.06
CA GLY A 196 26.60 -8.71 7.47
C GLY A 196 25.53 -8.41 8.51
N GLN A 197 25.57 -9.07 9.67
CA GLN A 197 24.70 -8.74 10.80
C GLN A 197 24.99 -7.35 11.38
N GLU A 198 26.27 -6.99 11.58
CA GLU A 198 26.67 -5.69 12.10
C GLU A 198 26.34 -4.54 11.15
N LEU A 199 26.50 -4.78 9.84
CA LEU A 199 26.15 -3.82 8.79
C LEU A 199 24.64 -3.78 8.47
N GLY A 200 23.88 -4.80 8.89
CA GLY A 200 22.48 -4.95 8.54
C GLY A 200 22.28 -5.13 7.04
N VAL A 201 23.07 -6.01 6.41
CA VAL A 201 22.98 -6.34 4.98
C VAL A 201 22.76 -7.82 4.73
N ASN A 202 22.06 -8.14 3.64
CA ASN A 202 21.79 -9.52 3.23
C ASN A 202 22.86 -10.08 2.30
N TYR A 203 23.57 -9.22 1.57
CA TYR A 203 24.66 -9.63 0.68
C TYR A 203 25.94 -8.86 0.99
N ILE A 204 27.07 -9.54 0.89
CA ILE A 204 28.39 -8.95 0.99
C ILE A 204 29.18 -9.33 -0.27
N ILE A 205 29.85 -8.35 -0.85
CA ILE A 205 30.82 -8.55 -1.92
C ILE A 205 32.21 -8.45 -1.31
N GLU A 206 33.00 -9.49 -1.53
CA GLU A 206 34.43 -9.52 -1.23
C GLU A 206 35.22 -9.86 -2.49
N GLY A 207 36.51 -9.57 -2.46
CA GLY A 207 37.34 -9.81 -3.61
C GLY A 207 38.80 -9.50 -3.40
N ILE A 208 39.59 -9.99 -4.33
CA ILE A 208 41.04 -9.83 -4.38
C ILE A 208 41.39 -9.22 -5.72
N VAL A 209 42.29 -8.24 -5.70
CA VAL A 209 42.90 -7.67 -6.90
C VAL A 209 44.37 -8.00 -6.92
N GLU A 210 44.83 -8.50 -8.06
CA GLU A 210 46.24 -8.77 -8.31
C GLU A 210 46.64 -8.13 -9.64
N ARG A 211 47.69 -7.32 -9.63
CA ARG A 211 48.29 -6.76 -10.83
C ARG A 211 49.62 -7.44 -11.14
N GLN A 212 49.73 -7.96 -12.35
CA GLN A 212 50.95 -8.54 -12.92
C GLN A 212 51.32 -7.76 -14.18
N GLU A 213 52.38 -6.95 -14.10
CA GLU A 213 52.86 -6.09 -15.18
C GLU A 213 51.72 -5.28 -15.85
N ASN A 214 51.23 -5.75 -17.00
CA ASN A 214 50.23 -5.11 -17.84
C ASN A 214 48.83 -5.75 -17.74
N LYS A 215 48.58 -6.64 -16.77
CA LYS A 215 47.29 -7.31 -16.54
C LYS A 215 46.81 -7.11 -15.11
N VAL A 216 45.50 -6.95 -14.95
CA VAL A 216 44.82 -6.90 -13.65
C VAL A 216 43.86 -8.08 -13.58
N ASN A 217 44.07 -8.94 -12.60
CA ASN A 217 43.18 -10.05 -12.26
C ASN A 217 42.32 -9.62 -11.07
N ILE A 218 41.01 -9.83 -11.19
CA ILE A 218 40.05 -9.50 -10.14
C ILE A 218 39.22 -10.75 -9.87
N HIS A 219 39.26 -11.20 -8.62
CA HIS A 219 38.41 -12.27 -8.12
C HIS A 219 37.32 -11.64 -7.26
N VAL A 220 36.06 -11.95 -7.55
CA VAL A 220 34.90 -11.40 -6.85
C VAL A 220 34.01 -12.53 -6.38
N GLN A 221 33.58 -12.45 -5.13
CA GLN A 221 32.61 -13.35 -4.54
C GLN A 221 31.46 -12.57 -3.93
N VAL A 222 30.27 -13.18 -3.95
CA VAL A 222 29.07 -12.65 -3.32
C VAL A 222 28.58 -13.66 -2.31
N ASP A 223 28.53 -13.25 -1.05
CA ASP A 223 28.17 -14.10 0.07
C ASP A 223 26.91 -13.60 0.79
N PRO A 224 26.09 -14.51 1.35
CA PRO A 224 24.99 -14.14 2.22
C PRO A 224 25.51 -13.55 3.54
N GLY A 225 25.19 -12.29 3.80
CA GLY A 225 25.58 -11.54 5.01
C GLY A 225 24.69 -11.83 6.23
N ARG A 226 23.46 -12.33 6.03
CA ARG A 226 22.52 -12.69 7.08
C ARG A 226 21.78 -13.97 6.69
N LYS A 227 21.87 -15.00 7.54
CA LYS A 227 20.96 -16.16 7.50
C LYS A 227 19.69 -15.88 8.28
#